data_AF-A0A520RVM3-F1
#
_entry.id   AF-A0A520RVM3-F1
#
_cell.length_a   1.000
_cell.length_b   1.000
_cell.length_c   1.000
_cell.angle_alpha   90.00
_cell.angle_beta   90.00
_cell.angle_gamma   90.00
#
_symmetry.space_group_name_H-M   'P 1'
#
loop_
_entity.id
_entity.type
_entity.pdbx_description
1 polymer ?
#
loop_
_entity_poly.entity_id
_entity_poly.type
_entity_poly.pdbx_seq_one_letter_code
_entity_poly.pdbx_strand_id
1 'polypeptide(L)'
;MSDSISREGEQPLLSLLKRELALLTGIGVVALLAFYMLLSAIWQSSAALQWLLQSAVIWLFICYETWRRLPLNRSEDSAPLYNNLGWGNRLTLLRSWLIAATAGFLLQPWPEGAWLSWLPGMIYFAGAVLDRVDGFVARRSGQVSLLGNELDTVSDALGMAVAAFLAYSYGQVHWSYLSMGLAYYVFHAGLYWRRFNDLPIYPLPPAMHRRAWAGFQMGYLVVALWPLFYPPITLVAGFAFMLPALSGFIIDWLIVSGRIKRQADDTDQQFNSLTLFSQNVLQPALRLAIVVLLAVSLTQVGYPPVVFGDETWPSLILLGNFGLAATMVLIGVAGRYFCLLLVGTLGWYYIDNPMQPVDYALFCCVVWSMLLGTGRFSLWQEDDHWLNRYDGA
;
A
#
# COMPACT_ATOMS: atom_id res chain seq x y z
N MET A 1 8.10 -42.52 12.93
CA MET A 1 6.96 -43.09 13.68
C MET A 1 6.16 -42.02 14.44
N SER A 2 6.76 -40.87 14.83
CA SER A 2 6.00 -39.71 15.33
C SER A 2 5.28 -38.93 14.22
N ASP A 3 5.88 -38.78 13.03
CA ASP A 3 5.29 -38.06 11.88
C ASP A 3 4.05 -38.75 11.26
N SER A 4 3.91 -40.06 11.44
CA SER A 4 2.74 -40.80 10.95
C SER A 4 1.54 -40.66 11.88
N ILE A 5 1.78 -40.53 13.19
CA ILE A 5 0.73 -40.40 14.22
C ILE A 5 0.19 -38.97 14.26
N SER A 6 1.01 -37.95 13.99
CA SER A 6 0.54 -36.56 13.85
C SER A 6 -0.36 -36.37 12.62
N ARG A 7 -0.01 -36.97 11.47
CA ARG A 7 -0.78 -36.82 10.22
C ARG A 7 -2.17 -37.44 10.24
N GLU A 8 -2.40 -38.53 10.99
CA GLU A 8 -3.74 -39.15 11.10
C GLU A 8 -4.74 -38.29 11.89
N GLY A 9 -4.27 -37.57 12.92
CA GLY A 9 -5.10 -36.63 13.69
C GLY A 9 -5.41 -35.32 12.97
N GLU A 10 -4.61 -34.93 11.98
CA GLU A 10 -4.77 -33.69 11.21
C GLU A 10 -5.80 -33.78 10.09
N GLN A 11 -6.08 -34.98 9.55
CA GLN A 11 -7.05 -35.19 8.47
C GLN A 11 -8.48 -34.72 8.80
N PRO A 12 -9.07 -35.05 9.97
CA PRO A 12 -10.40 -34.55 10.32
C PRO A 12 -10.42 -33.03 10.47
N LEU A 13 -9.36 -32.44 11.02
CA LEU A 13 -9.27 -30.99 11.19
C LEU A 13 -9.18 -30.26 9.85
N LEU A 14 -8.37 -30.78 8.93
CA LEU A 14 -8.26 -30.23 7.58
C LEU A 14 -9.61 -30.32 6.84
N SER A 15 -10.40 -31.36 7.08
CA SER A 15 -11.75 -31.48 6.51
C SER A 15 -12.71 -30.41 7.06
N LEU A 16 -12.60 -30.06 8.34
CA LEU A 16 -13.37 -28.97 8.96
C LEU A 16 -12.97 -27.62 8.38
N LEU A 17 -11.66 -27.34 8.25
CA LEU A 17 -11.15 -26.12 7.64
C LEU A 17 -11.58 -25.97 6.18
N LYS A 18 -11.59 -27.09 5.42
CA LYS A 18 -12.10 -27.10 4.03
C LYS A 18 -13.58 -26.76 3.96
N ARG A 19 -14.40 -27.28 4.90
CA ARG A 19 -15.84 -26.95 4.98
C ARG A 19 -16.05 -25.49 5.36
N GLU A 20 -15.28 -24.97 6.31
CA GLU A 20 -15.31 -23.56 6.69
C GLU A 20 -14.97 -22.65 5.51
N LEU A 21 -13.87 -22.95 4.79
CA LEU A 21 -13.47 -22.21 3.59
C LEU A 21 -14.52 -22.31 2.47
N ALA A 22 -15.13 -23.48 2.26
CA ALA A 22 -16.18 -23.65 1.26
C ALA A 22 -17.43 -22.81 1.58
N LEU A 23 -17.82 -22.74 2.86
CA LEU A 23 -18.90 -21.88 3.32
C LEU A 23 -18.58 -20.41 3.07
N LEU A 24 -17.38 -19.94 3.46
CA LEU A 24 -16.94 -18.56 3.21
C LEU A 24 -16.86 -18.24 1.72
N THR A 25 -16.41 -19.20 0.90
CA THR A 25 -16.39 -19.07 -0.57
C THR A 25 -17.80 -18.87 -1.12
N GLY A 26 -18.75 -19.69 -0.67
CA GLY A 26 -20.16 -19.58 -1.06
C GLY A 26 -20.78 -18.26 -0.64
N ILE A 27 -20.54 -17.81 0.59
CA ILE A 27 -20.97 -16.48 1.08
C ILE A 27 -20.40 -15.37 0.18
N GLY A 28 -19.10 -15.45 -0.15
CA GLY A 28 -18.45 -14.49 -1.04
C GLY A 28 -19.06 -14.44 -2.44
N VAL A 29 -19.42 -15.60 -3.01
CA VAL A 29 -20.11 -15.68 -4.32
C VAL A 29 -21.51 -15.07 -4.24
N VAL A 30 -22.28 -15.38 -3.19
CA VAL A 30 -23.62 -14.79 -2.98
C VAL A 30 -23.52 -13.27 -2.80
N ALA A 31 -22.52 -12.78 -2.08
CA ALA A 31 -22.28 -11.35 -1.93
C ALA A 31 -21.94 -10.66 -3.26
N LEU A 32 -21.11 -11.27 -4.10
CA LEU A 32 -20.82 -10.75 -5.45
C LEU A 32 -22.08 -10.72 -6.32
N LEU A 33 -22.92 -11.76 -6.27
CA LEU A 33 -24.19 -11.80 -6.99
C LEU A 33 -25.16 -10.72 -6.50
N ALA A 34 -25.26 -10.51 -5.18
CA ALA A 34 -26.07 -9.44 -4.60
C ALA A 34 -25.59 -8.06 -5.05
N PHE A 35 -24.27 -7.84 -5.06
CA PHE A 35 -23.69 -6.57 -5.52
C PHE A 35 -23.88 -6.36 -7.03
N TYR A 36 -23.78 -7.42 -7.83
CA TYR A 36 -24.14 -7.39 -9.26
C TYR A 36 -25.61 -7.00 -9.48
N MET A 37 -26.55 -7.52 -8.68
CA MET A 37 -27.96 -7.14 -8.78
C MET A 37 -28.16 -5.65 -8.47
N LEU A 38 -27.42 -5.11 -7.49
CA LEU A 38 -27.43 -3.68 -7.18
C LEU A 38 -26.82 -2.85 -8.31
N LEU A 39 -25.65 -3.24 -8.82
CA LEU A 39 -24.97 -2.56 -9.92
C LEU A 39 -25.81 -2.59 -11.20
N SER A 40 -26.44 -3.70 -11.54
CA SER A 40 -27.25 -3.82 -12.76
C SER A 40 -28.53 -2.96 -12.73
N ALA A 41 -28.96 -2.51 -11.53
CA ALA A 41 -30.08 -1.59 -11.37
C ALA A 41 -29.69 -0.11 -11.59
N ILE A 42 -28.43 0.25 -11.36
CA ILE A 42 -27.95 1.65 -11.41
C ILE A 42 -26.91 1.92 -12.51
N TRP A 43 -26.32 0.87 -13.08
CA TRP A 43 -25.26 0.90 -14.08
C TRP A 43 -25.59 -0.02 -15.26
N GLN A 44 -24.86 0.11 -16.36
CA GLN A 44 -25.12 -0.65 -17.57
C GLN A 44 -25.00 -2.15 -17.30
N SER A 45 -26.00 -2.95 -17.71
CA SER A 45 -26.05 -4.38 -17.39
C SER A 45 -24.86 -5.17 -17.92
N SER A 46 -24.31 -4.80 -19.09
CA SER A 46 -23.09 -5.40 -19.64
C SER A 46 -21.87 -5.12 -18.77
N ALA A 47 -21.73 -3.90 -18.26
CA ALA A 47 -20.64 -3.49 -17.38
C ALA A 47 -20.73 -4.16 -16.00
N ALA A 48 -21.95 -4.25 -15.44
CA ALA A 48 -22.21 -4.99 -14.21
C ALA A 48 -21.88 -6.50 -14.36
N LEU A 49 -22.21 -7.11 -15.51
CA LEU A 49 -21.89 -8.51 -15.78
C LEU A 49 -20.39 -8.73 -15.94
N GLN A 50 -19.69 -7.83 -16.64
CA GLN A 50 -18.23 -7.85 -16.74
C GLN A 50 -17.59 -7.73 -15.34
N TRP A 51 -18.13 -6.85 -14.49
CA TRP A 51 -17.70 -6.69 -13.10
C TRP A 51 -17.85 -7.98 -12.30
N LEU A 52 -18.99 -8.66 -12.43
CA LEU A 52 -19.24 -9.94 -11.76
C LEU A 52 -18.23 -11.01 -12.18
N LEU A 53 -18.01 -11.16 -13.50
CA LEU A 53 -17.11 -12.18 -14.04
C LEU A 53 -15.67 -11.97 -13.57
N GLN A 54 -15.16 -10.74 -13.68
CA GLN A 54 -13.81 -10.41 -13.25
C GLN A 54 -13.62 -10.58 -11.74
N SER A 55 -14.57 -10.09 -10.94
CA SER A 55 -14.53 -10.25 -9.48
C SER A 55 -14.59 -11.73 -9.07
N ALA A 56 -15.43 -12.52 -9.74
CA ALA A 56 -15.55 -13.95 -9.46
C ALA A 56 -14.25 -14.72 -9.77
N VAL A 57 -13.58 -14.41 -10.89
CA VAL A 57 -12.29 -15.04 -11.24
C VAL A 57 -11.25 -14.77 -10.15
N ILE A 58 -11.12 -13.51 -9.72
CA ILE A 58 -10.15 -13.13 -8.69
C ILE A 58 -10.51 -13.73 -7.33
N TRP A 59 -11.80 -13.74 -6.96
CA TRP A 59 -12.26 -14.37 -5.72
C TRP A 59 -11.97 -15.87 -5.69
N LEU A 60 -12.30 -16.60 -6.76
CA LEU A 60 -12.05 -18.04 -6.86
C LEU A 60 -10.55 -18.35 -6.85
N PHE A 61 -9.72 -17.50 -7.48
CA PHE A 61 -8.27 -17.62 -7.41
C PHE A 61 -7.75 -17.52 -5.97
N ILE A 62 -8.23 -16.53 -5.19
CA ILE A 62 -7.83 -16.37 -3.78
C ILE A 62 -8.32 -17.56 -2.94
N CYS A 63 -9.55 -18.01 -3.14
CA CYS A 63 -10.07 -19.19 -2.44
C CYS A 63 -9.26 -20.45 -2.77
N TYR A 64 -8.84 -20.61 -4.03
CA TYR A 64 -7.96 -21.70 -4.45
C TYR A 64 -6.57 -21.62 -3.78
N GLU A 65 -5.96 -20.43 -3.77
CA GLU A 65 -4.66 -20.20 -3.12
C GLU A 65 -4.74 -20.42 -1.60
N THR A 66 -5.87 -20.06 -0.97
CA THR A 66 -6.15 -20.34 0.44
C THR A 66 -6.33 -21.84 0.68
N TRP A 67 -7.10 -22.52 -0.17
CA TRP A 67 -7.35 -23.96 -0.08
C TRP A 67 -6.04 -24.76 -0.15
N ARG A 68 -5.15 -24.39 -1.08
CA ARG A 68 -3.82 -25.00 -1.23
C ARG A 68 -2.95 -24.83 0.03
N ARG A 69 -3.12 -23.72 0.76
CA ARG A 69 -2.33 -23.36 1.95
C ARG A 69 -3.00 -23.71 3.27
N LEU A 70 -4.20 -24.28 3.29
CA LEU A 70 -4.88 -24.71 4.52
C LEU A 70 -4.02 -25.53 5.50
N PRO A 71 -3.10 -26.42 5.04
CA PRO A 71 -2.21 -27.13 5.95
C PRO A 71 -1.30 -26.22 6.79
N LEU A 72 -1.08 -24.98 6.36
CA LEU A 72 -0.29 -23.95 7.06
C LEU A 72 -1.10 -23.22 8.16
N ASN A 73 -2.36 -23.60 8.43
CA ASN A 73 -3.16 -23.01 9.51
C ASN A 73 -2.70 -23.47 10.89
N ARG A 74 -1.45 -23.13 11.25
CA ARG A 74 -0.72 -23.50 12.47
C ARG A 74 0.23 -22.34 12.82
N SER A 75 0.69 -22.25 14.07
CA SER A 75 1.62 -21.17 14.49
C SER A 75 3.03 -21.34 13.90
N GLU A 76 3.53 -22.57 13.90
CA GLU A 76 4.87 -22.97 13.44
C GLU A 76 4.76 -24.32 12.74
N ASP A 77 5.76 -24.70 11.93
CA ASP A 77 5.72 -25.96 11.15
C ASP A 77 5.50 -27.20 12.02
N SER A 78 6.06 -27.22 13.22
CA SER A 78 5.94 -28.30 14.21
C SER A 78 4.70 -28.21 15.11
N ALA A 79 3.92 -27.12 15.03
CA ALA A 79 2.75 -26.92 15.87
C ALA A 79 1.51 -27.64 15.29
N PRO A 80 0.55 -28.05 16.14
CA PRO A 80 -0.72 -28.61 15.66
C PRO A 80 -1.51 -27.56 14.86
N LEU A 81 -2.33 -28.03 13.90
CA LEU A 81 -3.26 -27.14 13.21
C LEU A 81 -4.29 -26.55 14.18
N TYR A 82 -4.72 -25.33 13.88
CA TYR A 82 -5.87 -24.71 14.54
C TYR A 82 -7.19 -25.34 14.09
N ASN A 83 -8.16 -25.40 15.02
CA ASN A 83 -9.46 -26.03 14.81
C ASN A 83 -10.41 -25.21 13.90
N ASN A 84 -10.07 -23.96 13.64
CA ASN A 84 -10.79 -23.05 12.75
C ASN A 84 -9.78 -22.11 12.08
N LEU A 85 -10.23 -21.37 11.08
CA LEU A 85 -9.37 -20.37 10.42
C LEU A 85 -8.96 -19.22 11.36
N GLY A 86 -9.71 -18.98 12.43
CA GLY A 86 -9.49 -17.84 13.31
C GLY A 86 -9.97 -16.51 12.71
N TRP A 87 -10.11 -15.50 13.56
CA TRP A 87 -10.64 -14.19 13.13
C TRP A 87 -9.69 -13.41 12.23
N GLY A 88 -8.37 -13.54 12.42
CA GLY A 88 -7.36 -12.93 11.55
C GLY A 88 -7.53 -13.38 10.09
N ASN A 89 -7.45 -14.68 9.83
CA ASN A 89 -7.57 -15.22 8.47
C ASN A 89 -8.95 -14.94 7.83
N ARG A 90 -10.03 -14.92 8.64
CA ARG A 90 -11.37 -14.55 8.14
C ARG A 90 -11.43 -13.09 7.69
N LEU A 91 -10.79 -12.18 8.43
CA LEU A 91 -10.70 -10.76 8.04
C LEU A 91 -9.80 -10.58 6.81
N THR A 92 -8.69 -11.31 6.72
CA THR A 92 -7.85 -11.31 5.51
C THR A 92 -8.60 -11.86 4.29
N LEU A 93 -9.46 -12.87 4.45
CA LEU A 93 -10.35 -13.34 3.39
C LEU A 93 -11.39 -12.29 2.99
N LEU A 94 -11.98 -11.57 3.95
CA LEU A 94 -12.89 -10.46 3.68
C LEU A 94 -12.18 -9.31 2.92
N ARG A 95 -10.97 -8.95 3.35
CA ARG A 95 -10.09 -7.99 2.66
C ARG A 95 -9.82 -8.44 1.23
N SER A 96 -9.48 -9.71 1.05
CA SER A 96 -9.23 -10.29 -0.26
C SER A 96 -10.47 -10.32 -1.16
N TRP A 97 -11.66 -10.50 -0.57
CA TRP A 97 -12.93 -10.35 -1.29
C TRP A 97 -13.15 -8.91 -1.77
N LEU A 98 -12.81 -7.89 -0.97
CA LEU A 98 -12.87 -6.48 -1.40
C LEU A 98 -11.88 -6.18 -2.52
N ILE A 99 -10.68 -6.78 -2.50
CA ILE A 99 -9.72 -6.69 -3.61
C ILE A 99 -10.30 -7.33 -4.87
N ALA A 100 -10.96 -8.49 -4.75
CA ALA A 100 -11.65 -9.13 -5.87
C ALA A 100 -12.79 -8.25 -6.43
N ALA A 101 -13.61 -7.64 -5.56
CA ALA A 101 -14.65 -6.69 -5.95
C ALA A 101 -14.08 -5.43 -6.62
N THR A 102 -12.91 -4.94 -6.18
CA THR A 102 -12.18 -3.84 -6.84
C THR A 102 -11.71 -4.26 -8.23
N ALA A 103 -11.23 -5.50 -8.36
CA ALA A 103 -10.78 -6.05 -9.63
C ALA A 103 -11.91 -6.19 -10.66
N GLY A 104 -13.17 -6.22 -10.24
CA GLY A 104 -14.32 -6.16 -11.14
C GLY A 104 -14.39 -4.92 -12.03
N PHE A 105 -13.75 -3.82 -11.61
CA PHE A 105 -13.74 -2.58 -12.39
C PHE A 105 -12.60 -2.53 -13.43
N LEU A 106 -11.77 -3.56 -13.52
CA LEU A 106 -10.67 -3.61 -14.47
C LEU A 106 -11.18 -3.69 -15.91
N LEU A 107 -10.41 -3.14 -16.85
CA LEU A 107 -10.74 -3.19 -18.29
C LEU A 107 -12.13 -2.57 -18.60
N GLN A 108 -12.56 -1.61 -17.79
CA GLN A 108 -13.79 -0.85 -17.98
C GLN A 108 -13.48 0.64 -17.78
N PRO A 109 -14.22 1.55 -18.44
CA PRO A 109 -14.15 2.97 -18.14
C PRO A 109 -14.46 3.24 -16.66
N TRP A 110 -13.96 4.35 -16.13
CA TRP A 110 -14.33 4.80 -14.79
C TRP A 110 -15.86 4.95 -14.71
N PRO A 111 -16.54 4.29 -13.76
CA PRO A 111 -17.97 4.47 -13.59
C PRO A 111 -18.36 5.94 -13.43
N GLU A 112 -19.31 6.40 -14.26
CA GLU A 112 -19.83 7.76 -14.19
C GLU A 112 -20.94 7.88 -13.13
N GLY A 113 -21.09 9.08 -12.55
CA GLY A 113 -22.12 9.40 -11.56
C GLY A 113 -21.58 9.60 -10.15
N ALA A 114 -22.24 10.46 -9.37
CA ALA A 114 -21.74 10.95 -8.09
C ALA A 114 -21.43 9.87 -7.04
N TRP A 115 -22.13 8.73 -7.08
CA TRP A 115 -21.87 7.61 -6.16
C TRP A 115 -21.07 6.47 -6.78
N LEU A 116 -21.27 6.21 -8.08
CA LEU A 116 -20.60 5.14 -8.81
C LEU A 116 -19.11 5.41 -8.98
N SER A 117 -18.72 6.68 -9.20
CA SER A 117 -17.31 7.05 -9.39
C SER A 117 -16.46 6.86 -8.13
N TRP A 118 -17.05 6.95 -6.94
CA TRP A 118 -16.39 6.69 -5.66
C TRP A 118 -16.23 5.20 -5.36
N LEU A 119 -17.06 4.36 -5.99
CA LEU A 119 -17.22 2.96 -5.60
C LEU A 119 -15.90 2.16 -5.65
N PRO A 120 -15.08 2.21 -6.72
CA PRO A 120 -13.84 1.45 -6.78
C PRO A 120 -12.85 1.89 -5.69
N GLY A 121 -12.68 3.20 -5.50
CA GLY A 121 -11.80 3.76 -4.48
C GLY A 121 -12.25 3.44 -3.05
N MET A 122 -13.57 3.45 -2.79
CA MET A 122 -14.12 3.13 -1.46
C MET A 122 -14.04 1.64 -1.11
N ILE A 123 -14.24 0.75 -2.09
CA ILE A 123 -14.06 -0.69 -1.89
C ILE A 123 -12.58 -0.99 -1.60
N TYR A 124 -11.66 -0.41 -2.37
CA TYR A 124 -10.23 -0.57 -2.14
C TYR A 124 -9.79 0.01 -0.79
N PHE A 125 -10.32 1.19 -0.42
CA PHE A 125 -10.08 1.80 0.89
C PHE A 125 -10.52 0.91 2.04
N ALA A 126 -11.72 0.32 1.96
CA ALA A 126 -12.19 -0.61 2.97
C ALA A 126 -11.24 -1.83 3.10
N GLY A 127 -10.72 -2.33 1.99
CA GLY A 127 -9.69 -3.37 1.98
C GLY A 127 -8.40 -2.94 2.69
N ALA A 128 -7.87 -1.75 2.36
CA ALA A 128 -6.66 -1.20 2.96
C ALA A 128 -6.81 -0.93 4.47
N VAL A 129 -8.01 -0.55 4.94
CA VAL A 129 -8.27 -0.39 6.38
C VAL A 129 -8.30 -1.75 7.08
N LEU A 130 -8.92 -2.77 6.46
CA LEU A 130 -8.97 -4.12 7.03
C LEU A 130 -7.59 -4.75 7.20
N ASP A 131 -6.61 -4.41 6.36
CA ASP A 131 -5.21 -4.86 6.46
C ASP A 131 -4.58 -4.51 7.82
N ARG A 132 -4.92 -3.34 8.36
CA ARG A 132 -4.42 -2.97 9.69
C ARG A 132 -5.19 -3.67 10.80
N VAL A 133 -6.47 -3.93 10.58
CA VAL A 133 -7.38 -4.53 11.57
C VAL A 133 -7.13 -6.03 11.71
N ASP A 134 -6.89 -6.76 10.62
CA ASP A 134 -6.72 -8.22 10.66
C ASP A 134 -5.45 -8.62 11.46
N GLY A 135 -4.35 -7.90 11.27
CA GLY A 135 -3.11 -8.10 12.02
C GLY A 135 -3.28 -7.76 13.51
N PHE A 136 -4.04 -6.71 13.84
CA PHE A 136 -4.37 -6.37 15.22
C PHE A 136 -5.22 -7.47 15.88
N VAL A 137 -6.25 -7.95 15.19
CA VAL A 137 -7.14 -9.00 15.68
C VAL A 137 -6.40 -10.34 15.82
N ALA A 138 -5.52 -10.70 14.89
CA ALA A 138 -4.70 -11.91 14.97
C ALA A 138 -3.79 -11.91 16.20
N ARG A 139 -3.14 -10.78 16.50
CA ARG A 139 -2.28 -10.63 17.69
C ARG A 139 -3.11 -10.68 18.98
N ARG A 140 -4.22 -9.94 19.04
CA ARG A 140 -5.07 -9.86 20.23
C ARG A 140 -5.80 -11.18 20.52
N SER A 141 -6.12 -11.96 19.49
CA SER A 141 -6.73 -13.29 19.64
C SER A 141 -5.72 -14.40 19.93
N GLY A 142 -4.42 -14.12 19.85
CA GLY A 142 -3.36 -15.12 20.05
C GLY A 142 -3.30 -16.21 18.97
N GLN A 143 -3.97 -16.00 17.82
CA GLN A 143 -4.06 -16.97 16.72
C GLN A 143 -3.28 -16.51 15.49
N VAL A 144 -1.99 -16.23 15.68
CA VAL A 144 -1.08 -15.99 14.54
C VAL A 144 -0.80 -17.32 13.85
N SER A 145 -0.92 -17.35 12.52
CA SER A 145 -0.74 -18.56 11.71
C SER A 145 0.17 -18.33 10.51
N LEU A 146 0.87 -19.38 10.06
CA LEU A 146 1.68 -19.35 8.84
C LEU A 146 0.80 -19.12 7.60
N LEU A 147 -0.40 -19.71 7.57
CA LEU A 147 -1.42 -19.47 6.54
C LEU A 147 -1.75 -17.97 6.45
N GLY A 148 -1.97 -17.32 7.58
CA GLY A 148 -2.28 -15.89 7.63
C GLY A 148 -1.19 -15.05 7.00
N ASN A 149 0.07 -15.28 7.37
CA ASN A 149 1.21 -14.52 6.82
C ASN A 149 1.35 -14.69 5.30
N GLU A 150 1.17 -15.91 4.80
CA GLU A 150 1.23 -16.19 3.35
C GLU A 150 0.04 -15.59 2.61
N LEU A 151 -1.16 -15.71 3.16
CA LEU A 151 -2.38 -15.16 2.55
C LEU A 151 -2.35 -13.62 2.53
N ASP A 152 -1.87 -13.01 3.61
CA ASP A 152 -1.66 -11.56 3.74
C ASP A 152 -0.74 -11.05 2.62
N THR A 153 0.41 -11.71 2.46
CA THR A 153 1.39 -11.38 1.42
C THR A 153 0.82 -11.51 0.00
N VAL A 154 0.10 -12.61 -0.28
CA VAL A 154 -0.53 -12.83 -1.59
C VAL A 154 -1.63 -11.81 -1.86
N SER A 155 -2.44 -11.50 -0.84
CA SER A 155 -3.52 -10.52 -0.92
C SER A 155 -2.99 -9.12 -1.17
N ASP A 156 -1.94 -8.71 -0.47
CA ASP A 156 -1.28 -7.40 -0.66
C ASP A 156 -0.70 -7.24 -2.06
N ALA A 157 0.02 -8.25 -2.55
CA ALA A 157 0.59 -8.23 -3.88
C ALA A 157 -0.49 -8.11 -4.96
N LEU A 158 -1.58 -8.87 -4.79
CA LEU A 158 -2.72 -8.84 -5.71
C LEU A 158 -3.46 -7.50 -5.63
N GLY A 159 -3.70 -6.99 -4.42
CA GLY A 159 -4.33 -5.69 -4.20
C GLY A 159 -3.54 -4.54 -4.81
N MET A 160 -2.21 -4.55 -4.65
CA MET A 160 -1.30 -3.60 -5.29
C MET A 160 -1.39 -3.67 -6.81
N ALA A 161 -1.38 -4.88 -7.39
CA ALA A 161 -1.46 -5.06 -8.83
C ALA A 161 -2.81 -4.60 -9.41
N VAL A 162 -3.91 -4.98 -8.76
CA VAL A 162 -5.27 -4.58 -9.15
C VAL A 162 -5.41 -3.05 -9.09
N ALA A 163 -5.05 -2.42 -7.97
CA ALA A 163 -5.21 -0.98 -7.82
C ALA A 163 -4.25 -0.18 -8.71
N ALA A 164 -3.00 -0.63 -8.92
CA ALA A 164 -2.08 -0.01 -9.86
C ALA A 164 -2.61 -0.09 -11.31
N PHE A 165 -3.16 -1.24 -11.72
CA PHE A 165 -3.77 -1.38 -13.03
C PHE A 165 -5.01 -0.51 -13.18
N LEU A 166 -5.85 -0.46 -12.15
CA LEU A 166 -7.06 0.35 -12.17
C LEU A 166 -6.74 1.84 -12.29
N ALA A 167 -5.81 2.34 -11.45
CA ALA A 167 -5.33 3.72 -11.52
C ALA A 167 -4.74 4.06 -12.89
N TYR A 168 -4.01 3.13 -13.52
CA TYR A 168 -3.50 3.32 -14.88
C TYR A 168 -4.63 3.36 -15.90
N SER A 169 -5.58 2.43 -15.83
CA SER A 169 -6.73 2.35 -16.76
C SER A 169 -7.62 3.59 -16.69
N TYR A 170 -7.66 4.26 -15.53
CA TYR A 170 -8.39 5.50 -15.29
C TYR A 170 -7.59 6.76 -15.65
N GLY A 171 -6.36 6.60 -16.15
CA GLY A 171 -5.48 7.71 -16.54
C GLY A 171 -4.89 8.49 -15.36
N GLN A 172 -4.99 7.96 -14.14
CA GLN A 172 -4.51 8.62 -12.92
C GLN A 172 -2.99 8.48 -12.72
N VAL A 173 -2.39 7.42 -13.29
CA VAL A 173 -0.95 7.17 -13.20
C VAL A 173 -0.34 6.88 -14.57
N HIS A 174 0.95 7.19 -14.71
CA HIS A 174 1.71 6.81 -15.89
C HIS A 174 1.90 5.28 -15.94
N TRP A 175 1.99 4.69 -17.13
CA TRP A 175 2.11 3.23 -17.32
C TRP A 175 3.30 2.62 -16.57
N SER A 176 4.37 3.39 -16.34
CA SER A 176 5.54 2.95 -15.57
C SER A 176 5.16 2.50 -14.15
N TYR A 177 4.09 3.04 -13.58
CA TYR A 177 3.60 2.68 -12.26
C TYR A 177 3.12 1.22 -12.17
N LEU A 178 2.75 0.59 -13.30
CA LEU A 178 2.43 -0.84 -13.33
C LEU A 178 3.60 -1.73 -12.85
N SER A 179 4.83 -1.23 -12.95
CA SER A 179 6.01 -1.92 -12.39
C SER A 179 5.89 -2.16 -10.88
N MET A 180 5.17 -1.30 -10.13
CA MET A 180 4.89 -1.51 -8.70
C MET A 180 4.01 -2.73 -8.46
N GLY A 181 2.96 -2.89 -9.26
CA GLY A 181 2.09 -4.07 -9.21
C GLY A 181 2.81 -5.36 -9.60
N LEU A 182 3.80 -5.26 -10.50
CA LEU A 182 4.58 -6.41 -10.99
C LEU A 182 5.81 -6.73 -10.14
N ALA A 183 6.31 -5.79 -9.34
CA ALA A 183 7.57 -5.91 -8.61
C ALA A 183 7.63 -7.17 -7.74
N TYR A 184 6.56 -7.45 -6.99
CA TYR A 184 6.45 -8.65 -6.16
C TYR A 184 6.56 -9.94 -6.98
N TYR A 185 5.85 -10.03 -8.10
CA TYR A 185 5.82 -11.23 -8.94
C TYR A 185 7.14 -11.44 -9.66
N VAL A 186 7.76 -10.37 -10.18
CA VAL A 186 9.09 -10.42 -10.81
C VAL A 186 10.13 -10.85 -9.79
N PHE A 187 10.07 -10.31 -8.56
CA PHE A 187 10.97 -10.70 -7.47
C PHE A 187 10.86 -12.19 -7.14
N HIS A 188 9.64 -12.71 -6.98
CA HIS A 188 9.40 -14.14 -6.71
C HIS A 188 9.75 -15.04 -7.89
N ALA A 189 9.48 -14.62 -9.13
CA ALA A 189 9.91 -15.35 -10.32
C ALA A 189 11.44 -15.44 -10.39
N GLY A 190 12.14 -14.35 -10.03
CA GLY A 190 13.59 -14.33 -9.92
C GLY A 190 14.12 -15.27 -8.85
N LEU A 191 13.46 -15.35 -7.68
CA LEU A 191 13.80 -16.32 -6.64
C LEU A 191 13.61 -17.76 -7.13
N TYR A 192 12.49 -18.05 -7.80
CA TYR A 192 12.22 -19.37 -8.35
C TYR A 192 13.27 -19.78 -9.38
N TRP A 193 13.62 -18.87 -10.30
CA TRP A 193 14.67 -19.09 -11.28
C TRP A 193 16.03 -19.37 -10.62
N ARG A 194 16.38 -18.64 -9.57
CA ARG A 194 17.63 -18.90 -8.83
C ARG A 194 17.63 -20.26 -8.12
N ARG A 195 16.52 -20.65 -7.49
CA ARG A 195 16.36 -21.99 -6.88
C ARG A 195 16.51 -23.09 -7.92
N PHE A 196 15.92 -22.90 -9.11
CA PHE A 196 16.01 -23.87 -10.19
C PHE A 196 17.42 -24.03 -10.75
N ASN A 197 18.25 -22.99 -10.67
CA ASN A 197 19.64 -23.01 -11.12
C ASN A 197 20.65 -23.26 -9.98
N ASP A 198 20.19 -23.73 -8.81
CA ASP A 198 21.02 -23.97 -7.61
C ASP A 198 21.90 -22.78 -7.20
N LEU A 199 21.44 -21.55 -7.49
CA LEU A 199 22.15 -20.34 -7.12
C LEU A 199 21.86 -19.98 -5.65
N PRO A 200 22.86 -19.50 -4.89
CA PRO A 200 22.69 -19.15 -3.49
C PRO A 200 21.69 -18.00 -3.31
N ILE A 201 20.75 -18.15 -2.40
CA ILE A 201 19.77 -17.13 -2.02
C ILE A 201 20.10 -16.66 -0.62
N TYR A 202 20.54 -15.41 -0.50
CA TYR A 202 20.88 -14.83 0.79
C TYR A 202 19.62 -14.32 1.50
N PRO A 203 19.51 -14.50 2.83
CA PRO A 203 18.35 -14.03 3.58
C PRO A 203 18.29 -12.49 3.56
N LEU A 204 17.08 -11.95 3.36
CA LEU A 204 16.84 -10.52 3.49
C LEU A 204 16.81 -10.14 4.96
N PRO A 205 17.48 -9.04 5.37
CA PRO A 205 17.33 -8.53 6.72
C PRO A 205 15.89 -8.04 6.94
N PRO A 206 15.37 -8.14 8.18
CA PRO A 206 14.07 -7.57 8.52
C PRO A 206 14.13 -6.05 8.33
N ALA A 207 13.32 -5.54 7.42
CA ALA A 207 13.32 -4.14 7.03
C ALA A 207 12.00 -3.49 7.46
N MET A 208 11.96 -2.93 8.67
CA MET A 208 10.78 -2.27 9.23
C MET A 208 10.25 -1.13 8.33
N HIS A 209 11.14 -0.48 7.58
CA HIS A 209 10.78 0.56 6.60
C HIS A 209 9.95 0.06 5.40
N ARG A 210 10.07 -1.22 5.00
CA ARG A 210 9.31 -1.75 3.85
C ARG A 210 7.81 -1.77 4.10
N ARG A 211 7.39 -2.09 5.33
CA ARG A 211 5.98 -2.13 5.71
C ARG A 211 5.37 -0.72 5.70
N ALA A 212 6.08 0.25 6.27
CA ALA A 212 5.68 1.65 6.23
C ALA A 212 5.46 2.14 4.79
N TRP A 213 6.41 1.85 3.90
CA TRP A 213 6.32 2.24 2.50
C TRP A 213 5.17 1.56 1.76
N ALA A 214 4.91 0.28 2.02
CA ALA A 214 3.77 -0.43 1.46
C ALA A 214 2.44 0.21 1.91
N GLY A 215 2.30 0.56 3.19
CA GLY A 215 1.10 1.26 3.70
C GLY A 215 0.88 2.63 3.04
N PHE A 216 1.94 3.42 2.87
CA PHE A 216 1.86 4.69 2.14
C PHE A 216 1.49 4.50 0.67
N GLN A 217 2.00 3.45 0.02
CA GLN A 217 1.67 3.11 -1.36
C GLN A 217 0.19 2.76 -1.52
N MET A 218 -0.36 1.94 -0.60
CA MET A 218 -1.78 1.62 -0.56
C MET A 218 -2.62 2.89 -0.33
N GLY A 219 -2.21 3.75 0.60
CA GLY A 219 -2.87 5.03 0.87
C GLY A 219 -2.90 5.95 -0.35
N TYR A 220 -1.79 6.06 -1.09
CA TYR A 220 -1.75 6.80 -2.34
C TYR A 220 -2.73 6.23 -3.38
N LEU A 221 -2.76 4.91 -3.57
CA LEU A 221 -3.68 4.27 -4.52
C LEU A 221 -5.15 4.46 -4.15
N VAL A 222 -5.49 4.46 -2.86
CA VAL A 222 -6.83 4.84 -2.39
C VAL A 222 -7.19 6.24 -2.88
N VAL A 223 -6.32 7.21 -2.60
CA VAL A 223 -6.56 8.63 -2.94
C VAL A 223 -6.61 8.84 -4.45
N ALA A 224 -5.74 8.17 -5.21
CA ALA A 224 -5.72 8.24 -6.67
C ALA A 224 -6.99 7.65 -7.32
N LEU A 225 -7.69 6.75 -6.64
CA LEU A 225 -8.96 6.17 -7.07
C LEU A 225 -10.19 6.97 -6.60
N TRP A 226 -10.01 8.04 -5.84
CA TRP A 226 -11.11 8.96 -5.52
C TRP A 226 -11.35 9.93 -6.68
N PRO A 227 -12.62 10.18 -7.06
CA PRO A 227 -12.99 11.10 -8.14
C PRO A 227 -12.90 12.57 -7.67
N LEU A 228 -11.82 12.90 -6.97
CA LEU A 228 -11.50 14.22 -6.45
C LEU A 228 -10.13 14.69 -6.98
N PHE A 229 -9.20 13.76 -7.17
CA PHE A 229 -7.85 14.05 -7.64
C PHE A 229 -7.66 13.57 -9.06
N TYR A 230 -7.03 14.39 -9.90
CA TYR A 230 -6.81 14.12 -11.33
C TYR A 230 -5.39 14.52 -11.74
N PRO A 231 -4.88 14.06 -12.89
CA PRO A 231 -3.61 14.56 -13.43
C PRO A 231 -3.64 16.09 -13.57
N PRO A 232 -2.51 16.80 -13.30
CA PRO A 232 -1.15 16.27 -13.17
C PRO A 232 -0.76 15.78 -11.77
N ILE A 233 -1.50 16.10 -10.70
CA ILE A 233 -1.05 15.80 -9.34
C ILE A 233 -0.92 14.30 -9.08
N THR A 234 -1.86 13.49 -9.55
CA THR A 234 -1.83 12.04 -9.37
C THR A 234 -0.69 11.37 -10.12
N LEU A 235 -0.30 11.90 -11.30
CA LEU A 235 0.87 11.45 -12.05
C LEU A 235 2.17 11.71 -11.27
N VAL A 236 2.34 12.94 -10.79
CA VAL A 236 3.54 13.37 -10.03
C VAL A 236 3.65 12.57 -8.74
N ALA A 237 2.55 12.43 -8.00
CA ALA A 237 2.46 11.60 -6.82
C ALA A 237 2.85 10.15 -7.13
N GLY A 238 2.37 9.59 -8.25
CA GLY A 238 2.72 8.25 -8.71
C GLY A 238 4.23 8.06 -8.85
N PHE A 239 4.93 8.99 -9.49
CA PHE A 239 6.40 8.95 -9.57
C PHE A 239 7.06 9.12 -8.20
N ALA A 240 6.57 10.05 -7.38
CA ALA A 240 7.13 10.33 -6.07
C ALA A 240 7.08 9.12 -5.13
N PHE A 241 5.98 8.36 -5.15
CA PHE A 241 5.79 7.13 -4.38
C PHE A 241 6.50 5.92 -5.00
N MET A 242 6.47 5.77 -6.33
CA MET A 242 7.08 4.65 -7.05
C MET A 242 8.61 4.60 -6.90
N LEU A 243 9.30 5.74 -7.04
CA LEU A 243 10.76 5.77 -7.15
C LEU A 243 11.49 5.21 -5.91
N PRO A 244 11.17 5.62 -4.66
CA PRO A 244 11.80 5.05 -3.48
C PRO A 244 11.47 3.56 -3.32
N ALA A 245 10.22 3.16 -3.58
CA ALA A 245 9.77 1.80 -3.41
C ALA A 245 10.47 0.82 -4.39
N LEU A 246 10.53 1.16 -5.69
CA LEU A 246 11.25 0.35 -6.68
C LEU A 246 12.75 0.29 -6.40
N SER A 247 13.33 1.41 -5.95
CA SER A 247 14.75 1.43 -5.54
C SER A 247 15.00 0.44 -4.41
N GLY A 248 14.08 0.34 -3.45
CA GLY A 248 14.08 -0.68 -2.41
C GLY A 248 14.08 -2.11 -2.98
N PHE A 249 13.17 -2.42 -3.91
CA PHE A 249 13.12 -3.73 -4.56
C PHE A 249 14.41 -4.07 -5.33
N ILE A 250 15.03 -3.09 -5.99
CA ILE A 250 16.31 -3.28 -6.69
C ILE A 250 17.43 -3.61 -5.70
N ILE A 251 17.53 -2.86 -4.61
CA ILE A 251 18.53 -3.11 -3.55
C ILE A 251 18.31 -4.50 -2.94
N ASP A 252 17.07 -4.86 -2.67
CA ASP A 252 16.70 -6.17 -2.13
C ASP A 252 17.12 -7.30 -3.07
N TRP A 253 16.92 -7.12 -4.37
CA TRP A 253 17.37 -8.07 -5.37
C TRP A 253 18.90 -8.18 -5.42
N LEU A 254 19.63 -7.07 -5.29
CA LEU A 254 21.10 -7.07 -5.24
C LEU A 254 21.65 -7.79 -4.00
N ILE A 255 20.97 -7.68 -2.86
CA ILE A 255 21.30 -8.40 -1.63
C ILE A 255 21.03 -9.89 -1.79
N VAL A 256 19.81 -10.26 -2.18
CA VAL A 256 19.40 -11.66 -2.41
C VAL A 256 20.31 -12.32 -3.44
N SER A 257 20.72 -11.57 -4.46
CA SER A 257 21.56 -12.07 -5.53
C SER A 257 23.02 -12.30 -5.12
N GLY A 258 23.43 -11.83 -3.93
CA GLY A 258 24.81 -11.89 -3.45
C GLY A 258 25.75 -10.91 -4.14
N ARG A 259 25.22 -9.99 -4.96
CA ARG A 259 26.00 -8.89 -5.55
C ARG A 259 26.42 -7.87 -4.49
N ILE A 260 25.58 -7.71 -3.48
CA ILE A 260 25.87 -6.93 -2.27
C ILE A 260 26.02 -7.92 -1.11
N LYS A 261 27.25 -8.13 -0.65
CA LYS A 261 27.55 -8.99 0.49
C LYS A 261 27.55 -8.18 1.78
N ARG A 262 26.41 -8.06 2.43
CA ARG A 262 26.31 -7.32 3.70
C ARG A 262 27.13 -7.96 4.85
N GLN A 263 27.51 -9.23 4.73
CA GLN A 263 28.36 -9.95 5.68
C GLN A 263 29.88 -9.74 5.48
N ALA A 264 30.30 -9.00 4.44
CA ALA A 264 31.70 -8.59 4.30
C ALA A 264 31.86 -7.20 4.92
N ASP A 265 32.75 -7.07 5.91
CA ASP A 265 32.96 -5.86 6.73
C ASP A 265 33.03 -4.53 5.93
N ASP A 266 33.48 -4.58 4.67
CA ASP A 266 33.60 -3.43 3.76
C ASP A 266 32.26 -2.91 3.19
N THR A 267 31.29 -3.80 2.96
CA THR A 267 29.99 -3.43 2.37
C THR A 267 29.08 -2.77 3.41
N ASP A 268 29.19 -3.18 4.68
CA ASP A 268 28.53 -2.50 5.78
C ASP A 268 29.03 -1.06 5.95
N GLN A 269 30.31 -0.79 5.70
CA GLN A 269 30.84 0.58 5.75
C GLN A 269 30.26 1.48 4.64
N GLN A 270 30.10 0.98 3.42
CA GLN A 270 29.49 1.74 2.32
C GLN A 270 28.00 2.00 2.56
N PHE A 271 27.25 1.00 3.02
CA PHE A 271 25.84 1.17 3.38
C PHE A 271 25.66 2.09 4.60
N ASN A 272 26.55 2.01 5.58
CA ASN A 272 26.55 2.93 6.71
C ASN A 272 26.88 4.35 6.24
N SER A 273 27.82 4.52 5.32
CA SER A 273 28.16 5.82 4.74
C SER A 273 27.01 6.42 3.94
N LEU A 274 26.31 5.61 3.13
CA LEU A 274 25.10 6.03 2.41
C LEU A 274 23.95 6.36 3.35
N THR A 275 23.77 5.57 4.42
CA THR A 275 22.74 5.81 5.43
C THR A 275 23.05 7.10 6.21
N LEU A 276 24.31 7.30 6.59
CA LEU A 276 24.79 8.52 7.24
C LEU A 276 24.66 9.73 6.31
N PHE A 277 25.01 9.60 5.03
CA PHE A 277 24.82 10.67 4.05
C PHE A 277 23.34 11.01 3.87
N SER A 278 22.48 10.00 3.76
CA SER A 278 21.03 10.18 3.67
C SER A 278 20.49 10.95 4.90
N GLN A 279 20.89 10.53 6.10
CA GLN A 279 20.43 11.14 7.35
C GLN A 279 21.03 12.51 7.65
N ASN A 280 22.29 12.75 7.30
CA ASN A 280 23.01 13.99 7.62
C ASN A 280 22.84 15.07 6.53
N VAL A 281 22.65 14.69 5.27
CA VAL A 281 22.69 15.61 4.13
C VAL A 281 21.37 15.59 3.38
N LEU A 282 20.93 14.43 2.88
CA LEU A 282 19.76 14.35 2.01
C LEU A 282 18.48 14.80 2.74
N GLN A 283 18.21 14.25 3.92
CA GLN A 283 16.99 14.55 4.67
C GLN A 283 16.91 16.01 5.12
N PRO A 284 17.95 16.64 5.71
CA PRO A 284 17.96 18.08 5.98
C PRO A 284 17.87 18.94 4.71
N ALA A 285 18.52 18.56 3.62
CA ALA A 285 18.44 19.29 2.35
C ALA A 285 17.01 19.26 1.77
N LEU A 286 16.32 18.12 1.86
CA LEU A 286 14.91 18.01 1.46
C LEU A 286 14.02 18.94 2.28
N ARG A 287 14.25 19.07 3.59
CA ARG A 287 13.50 20.01 4.45
C ARG A 287 13.67 21.46 4.01
N LEU A 288 14.92 21.88 3.77
CA LEU A 288 15.22 23.23 3.27
C LEU A 288 14.60 23.45 1.89
N ALA A 289 14.70 22.46 1.01
CA ALA A 289 14.08 22.52 -0.32
C ALA A 289 12.56 22.68 -0.23
N ILE A 290 11.88 21.98 0.67
CA ILE A 290 10.42 22.12 0.86
C ILE A 290 10.05 23.58 1.18
N VAL A 291 10.75 24.22 2.13
CA VAL A 291 10.45 25.61 2.51
C VAL A 291 10.70 26.58 1.36
N VAL A 292 11.84 26.44 0.68
CA VAL A 292 12.21 27.31 -0.45
C VAL A 292 11.24 27.13 -1.62
N LEU A 293 10.96 25.89 -2.01
CA LEU A 293 10.07 25.59 -3.13
C LEU A 293 8.63 25.99 -2.83
N LEU A 294 8.15 25.82 -1.59
CA LEU A 294 6.82 26.28 -1.18
C LEU A 294 6.72 27.81 -1.24
N ALA A 295 7.74 28.54 -0.79
CA ALA A 295 7.76 29.99 -0.91
C ALA A 295 7.73 30.44 -2.37
N VAL A 296 8.54 29.81 -3.24
CA VAL A 296 8.55 30.10 -4.68
C VAL A 296 7.21 29.77 -5.32
N SER A 297 6.60 28.62 -4.98
CA SER A 297 5.28 28.21 -5.47
C SER A 297 4.21 29.25 -5.14
N LEU A 298 4.14 29.72 -3.89
CA LEU A 298 3.19 30.75 -3.47
C LEU A 298 3.39 32.10 -4.20
N THR A 299 4.63 32.44 -4.57
CA THR A 299 4.90 33.66 -5.36
C THR A 299 4.55 33.52 -6.84
N GLN A 300 4.59 32.31 -7.40
CA GLN A 300 4.37 32.06 -8.83
C GLN A 300 2.92 31.70 -9.15
N VAL A 301 2.34 30.77 -8.38
CA VAL A 301 0.97 30.26 -8.59
C VAL A 301 -0.05 31.17 -7.91
N GLY A 302 0.34 31.79 -6.79
CA GLY A 302 -0.51 32.65 -5.99
C GLY A 302 -0.82 32.06 -4.62
N TYR A 303 -1.74 32.72 -3.92
CA TYR A 303 -2.18 32.29 -2.60
C TYR A 303 -3.47 31.46 -2.72
N PRO A 304 -3.70 30.50 -1.81
CA PRO A 304 -4.93 29.72 -1.78
C PRO A 304 -6.17 30.62 -1.74
N PRO A 305 -7.08 30.54 -2.72
CA PRO A 305 -8.23 31.43 -2.77
C PRO A 305 -9.36 30.96 -1.83
N VAL A 306 -10.10 31.90 -1.28
CA VAL A 306 -11.41 31.73 -0.65
C VAL A 306 -12.33 32.79 -1.24
N VAL A 307 -13.47 32.34 -1.77
CA VAL A 307 -14.48 33.23 -2.34
C VAL A 307 -15.42 33.68 -1.21
N PHE A 308 -15.45 34.97 -0.92
CA PHE A 308 -16.43 35.57 -0.01
C PHE A 308 -17.25 36.59 -0.80
N GLY A 309 -18.49 36.24 -1.14
CA GLY A 309 -19.30 37.04 -2.08
C GLY A 309 -18.73 36.96 -3.50
N ASP A 310 -18.50 38.12 -4.13
CA ASP A 310 -17.91 38.22 -5.47
C ASP A 310 -16.38 38.48 -5.45
N GLU A 311 -15.75 38.54 -4.27
CA GLU A 311 -14.32 38.81 -4.11
C GLU A 311 -13.52 37.56 -3.71
N THR A 312 -12.33 37.39 -4.31
CA THR A 312 -11.39 36.33 -4.01
C THR A 312 -10.32 36.81 -3.01
N TRP A 313 -10.32 36.21 -1.83
CA TRP A 313 -9.38 36.52 -0.74
C TRP A 313 -8.42 35.37 -0.48
N PRO A 314 -7.20 35.61 0.00
CA PRO A 314 -6.31 34.52 0.41
C PRO A 314 -6.82 33.81 1.67
N SER A 315 -6.84 32.48 1.64
CA SER A 315 -7.18 31.63 2.79
C SER A 315 -6.13 31.77 3.88
N LEU A 316 -6.45 32.55 4.93
CA LEU A 316 -5.59 32.66 6.11
C LEU A 316 -5.37 31.30 6.78
N ILE A 317 -6.37 30.41 6.71
CA ILE A 317 -6.29 29.05 7.28
C ILE A 317 -5.30 28.20 6.49
N LEU A 318 -5.42 28.16 5.14
CA LEU A 318 -4.52 27.32 4.34
C LEU A 318 -3.10 27.88 4.33
N LEU A 319 -2.95 29.20 4.30
CA LEU A 319 -1.64 29.86 4.45
C LEU A 319 -1.03 29.60 5.82
N GLY A 320 -1.82 29.67 6.89
CA GLY A 320 -1.41 29.31 8.24
C GLY A 320 -0.93 27.86 8.31
N ASN A 321 -1.65 26.93 7.68
CA ASN A 321 -1.26 25.52 7.60
C ASN A 321 0.05 25.33 6.83
N PHE A 322 0.23 25.99 5.69
CA PHE A 322 1.48 25.94 4.93
C PHE A 322 2.65 26.50 5.73
N GLY A 323 2.49 27.65 6.39
CA GLY A 323 3.52 28.24 7.23
C GLY A 323 3.88 27.37 8.42
N LEU A 324 2.86 26.85 9.13
CA LEU A 324 3.05 25.95 10.28
C LEU A 324 3.75 24.66 9.85
N ALA A 325 3.26 24.00 8.81
CA ALA A 325 3.82 22.73 8.36
C ALA A 325 5.25 22.89 7.82
N ALA A 326 5.51 23.94 7.04
CA ALA A 326 6.87 24.25 6.57
C ALA A 326 7.84 24.50 7.73
N THR A 327 7.39 25.24 8.76
CA THR A 327 8.19 25.51 9.96
C THR A 327 8.48 24.23 10.75
N MET A 328 7.45 23.40 10.97
CA MET A 328 7.58 22.14 11.72
C MET A 328 8.45 21.12 10.98
N VAL A 329 8.30 21.02 9.65
CA VAL A 329 9.17 20.21 8.79
C VAL A 329 10.60 20.72 8.88
N LEU A 330 10.84 22.02 8.74
CA LEU A 330 12.18 22.61 8.80
C LEU A 330 12.90 22.29 10.12
N ILE A 331 12.24 22.54 11.25
CA ILE A 331 12.76 22.31 12.59
C ILE A 331 12.86 20.80 12.90
N GLY A 332 12.14 19.96 12.16
CA GLY A 332 12.12 18.52 12.35
C GLY A 332 11.34 18.10 13.60
N VAL A 333 10.19 18.73 13.83
CA VAL A 333 9.23 18.31 14.87
C VAL A 333 8.07 17.62 14.18
N ALA A 334 7.88 16.33 14.44
CA ALA A 334 6.79 15.53 13.86
C ALA A 334 6.75 15.62 12.31
N GLY A 335 7.92 15.65 11.67
CA GLY A 335 7.98 16.06 10.28
C GLY A 335 7.32 15.10 9.31
N ARG A 336 7.17 13.80 9.61
CA ARG A 336 6.37 12.91 8.74
C ARG A 336 4.89 13.28 8.77
N TYR A 337 4.38 13.61 9.96
CA TYR A 337 3.00 14.05 10.13
C TYR A 337 2.74 15.36 9.37
N PHE A 338 3.62 16.35 9.51
CA PHE A 338 3.49 17.60 8.79
C PHE A 338 3.74 17.47 7.28
N CYS A 339 4.60 16.53 6.84
CA CYS A 339 4.69 16.19 5.42
C CYS A 339 3.41 15.54 4.90
N LEU A 340 2.76 14.64 5.65
CA LEU A 340 1.46 14.07 5.28
C LEU A 340 0.39 15.16 5.17
N LEU A 341 0.37 16.09 6.14
CA LEU A 341 -0.51 17.26 6.10
C LEU A 341 -0.23 18.16 4.89
N LEU A 342 1.05 18.37 4.53
CA LEU A 342 1.44 19.09 3.32
C LEU A 342 0.99 18.36 2.05
N VAL A 343 1.12 17.03 1.95
CA VAL A 343 0.60 16.27 0.80
C VAL A 343 -0.90 16.50 0.64
N GLY A 344 -1.67 16.42 1.73
CA GLY A 344 -3.11 16.64 1.68
C GLY A 344 -3.51 18.08 1.32
N THR A 345 -2.85 19.07 1.93
CA THR A 345 -3.15 20.50 1.70
C THR A 345 -2.68 21.00 0.34
N LEU A 346 -1.51 20.55 -0.14
CA LEU A 346 -1.08 20.77 -1.52
C LEU A 346 -2.00 20.05 -2.50
N GLY A 347 -2.43 18.83 -2.14
CA GLY A 347 -3.46 18.09 -2.85
C GLY A 347 -4.71 18.92 -3.09
N TRP A 348 -5.24 19.49 -2.02
CA TRP A 348 -6.40 20.38 -2.08
C TRP A 348 -6.13 21.65 -2.89
N TYR A 349 -4.98 22.28 -2.68
CA TYR A 349 -4.61 23.52 -3.37
C TYR A 349 -4.55 23.35 -4.90
N TYR A 350 -3.99 22.23 -5.39
CA TYR A 350 -3.87 21.96 -6.82
C TYR A 350 -5.13 21.39 -7.49
N ILE A 351 -6.24 21.20 -6.76
CA ILE A 351 -7.54 20.88 -7.38
C ILE A 351 -8.00 22.07 -8.25
N ASP A 352 -7.90 23.28 -7.71
CA ASP A 352 -8.38 24.50 -8.37
C ASP A 352 -7.27 25.33 -9.02
N ASN A 353 -6.00 24.97 -8.78
CA ASN A 353 -4.84 25.74 -9.25
C ASN A 353 -3.92 24.90 -10.15
N PRO A 354 -3.44 25.44 -11.28
CA PRO A 354 -2.56 24.72 -12.17
C PRO A 354 -1.18 24.49 -11.52
N MET A 355 -0.66 23.26 -11.62
CA MET A 355 0.69 22.95 -11.17
C MET A 355 1.75 23.50 -12.15
N GLN A 356 2.76 24.15 -11.59
CA GLN A 356 3.97 24.60 -12.26
C GLN A 356 5.13 23.60 -12.07
N PRO A 357 6.22 23.69 -12.85
CA PRO A 357 7.37 22.78 -12.69
C PRO A 357 7.99 22.78 -11.28
N VAL A 358 7.95 23.93 -10.58
CA VAL A 358 8.41 24.06 -9.19
C VAL A 358 7.58 23.18 -8.26
N ASP A 359 6.27 23.06 -8.53
CA ASP A 359 5.32 22.30 -7.71
C ASP A 359 5.55 20.80 -7.85
N TYR A 360 6.01 20.34 -9.01
CA TYR A 360 6.41 18.95 -9.20
C TYR A 360 7.59 18.58 -8.29
N ALA A 361 8.61 19.44 -8.24
CA ALA A 361 9.76 19.25 -7.36
C ALA A 361 9.37 19.34 -5.88
N LEU A 362 8.52 20.31 -5.53
CA LEU A 362 7.99 20.47 -4.17
C LEU A 362 7.26 19.21 -3.71
N PHE A 363 6.31 18.71 -4.52
CA PHE A 363 5.52 17.54 -4.17
C PHE A 363 6.39 16.29 -3.98
N CYS A 364 7.35 16.06 -4.87
CA CYS A 364 8.33 14.98 -4.72
C CYS A 364 9.15 15.11 -3.43
N CYS A 365 9.63 16.31 -3.11
CA CYS A 365 10.40 16.55 -1.89
C CYS A 365 9.58 16.29 -0.62
N VAL A 366 8.30 16.71 -0.60
CA VAL A 366 7.39 16.45 0.52
C VAL A 366 7.15 14.95 0.68
N VAL A 367 6.84 14.23 -0.40
CA VAL A 367 6.63 12.76 -0.35
C VAL A 367 7.90 12.02 0.08
N TRP A 368 9.07 12.40 -0.44
CA TRP A 368 10.33 11.75 -0.04
C TRP A 368 10.71 12.06 1.41
N SER A 369 10.47 13.28 1.90
CA SER A 369 10.64 13.62 3.31
C SER A 369 9.66 12.83 4.19
N MET A 370 8.42 12.61 3.73
CA MET A 370 7.43 11.76 4.41
C MET A 370 7.89 10.30 4.49
N LEU A 371 8.46 9.74 3.41
CA LEU A 371 8.88 8.33 3.33
C LEU A 371 10.22 8.06 4.02
N LEU A 372 11.19 8.95 3.86
CA LEU A 372 12.54 8.81 4.41
C LEU A 372 12.63 9.28 5.87
N GLY A 373 11.81 10.26 6.27
CA GLY A 373 11.87 10.91 7.57
C GLY A 373 12.70 12.20 7.55
N THR A 374 12.78 12.86 8.70
CA THR A 374 13.37 14.21 8.84
C THR A 374 14.90 14.21 9.01
N GLY A 375 15.48 13.09 9.42
CA GLY A 375 16.92 12.91 9.56
C GLY A 375 17.55 13.57 10.76
N ARG A 376 18.90 13.57 10.80
CA ARG A 376 19.63 14.15 11.94
C ARG A 376 19.37 15.65 12.06
N PHE A 377 19.55 16.19 13.27
CA PHE A 377 19.22 17.59 13.64
C PHE A 377 17.72 17.92 13.76
N SER A 378 16.87 16.91 13.88
CA SER A 378 15.45 17.08 14.23
C SER A 378 15.27 17.24 15.73
N LEU A 379 14.42 18.18 16.14
CA LEU A 379 14.13 18.41 17.56
C LEU A 379 13.28 17.31 18.19
N TRP A 380 12.41 16.63 17.43
CA TRP A 380 11.53 15.58 17.95
C TRP A 380 11.11 14.57 16.87
N GLN A 381 11.44 13.29 17.07
CA GLN A 381 11.29 12.20 16.09
C GLN A 381 10.44 11.01 16.58
N GLU A 382 9.59 11.18 17.61
CA GLU A 382 8.73 10.07 18.09
C GLU A 382 7.72 9.58 17.02
N ASP A 383 7.51 10.34 15.95
CA ASP A 383 6.74 9.91 14.77
C ASP A 383 7.40 8.72 14.04
N ASP A 384 8.72 8.57 14.11
CA ASP A 384 9.42 7.37 13.62
C ASP A 384 9.09 6.12 14.47
N HIS A 385 8.79 6.29 15.76
CA HIS A 385 8.38 5.18 16.63
C HIS A 385 6.93 4.75 16.38
N TRP A 386 6.02 5.69 16.09
CA TRP A 386 4.60 5.38 15.82
C TRP A 386 4.42 4.48 14.58
N LEU A 387 5.14 4.75 13.50
CA LEU A 387 5.09 3.94 12.28
C LEU A 387 5.64 2.52 12.46
N ASN A 388 6.55 2.35 13.42
CA ASN A 388 7.26 1.11 13.68
C ASN A 388 6.64 0.25 14.80
N ARG A 389 5.61 0.76 15.48
CA ARG A 389 4.92 0.04 16.56
C ARG A 389 3.96 -1.01 15.97
N TYR A 390 4.05 -2.23 16.45
CA TYR A 390 3.00 -3.22 16.23
C TYR A 390 1.77 -2.81 17.04
N ASP A 391 0.70 -2.42 16.37
CA ASP A 391 -0.58 -2.19 17.06
C ASP A 391 -1.06 -3.52 17.67
N GLY A 392 -1.35 -3.53 18.98
CA GLY A 392 -1.88 -4.69 19.69
C GLY A 392 -0.84 -5.65 20.28
N ALA A 393 0.36 -5.15 20.59
CA ALA A 393 1.32 -5.84 21.47
C ALA A 393 0.93 -5.70 22.95
#